data_AF-A0ABD3XZH4-F1
#
_entry.id   AF-A0ABD3XZH4-F1
#
_cell.length_a   1.000
_cell.length_b   1.000
_cell.length_c   1.000
_cell.angle_alpha   90.00
_cell.angle_beta   90.00
_cell.angle_gamma   90.00
#
_symmetry.space_group_name_H-M   'P 1'
#
loop_
_entity.id
_entity.type
_entity.pdbx_description
1 polymer ?
#
loop_
_entity_poly.entity_id
_entity_poly.type
_entity_poly.pdbx_seq_one_letter_code
_entity_poly.pdbx_strand_id
1 'polypeptide(L)'
;MEYVENTWITNPTWLPATRSVFQKAIRANNDVEGWHNRLNRSAMKSKLSLYMVVTLLYKEVNALPSQLKMVSNRKLKRRQTPKTKENNDESFICGTCFKRMK
;
A
#
# COMPACT_ATOMS: atom_id res chain seq x y z
N MET A 1 -6.12 -23.73 -14.18
CA MET A 1 -5.25 -23.54 -12.99
C MET A 1 -3.81 -23.20 -13.39
N GLU A 2 -3.31 -23.75 -14.51
CA GLU A 2 -1.96 -23.51 -15.03
C GLU A 2 -1.54 -22.02 -15.16
N TYR A 3 -2.42 -21.14 -15.65
CA TYR A 3 -2.12 -19.70 -15.71
C TYR A 3 -1.79 -19.10 -14.34
N VAL A 4 -2.53 -19.50 -13.29
CA VAL A 4 -2.33 -18.95 -11.95
C VAL A 4 -1.00 -19.42 -11.38
N GLU A 5 -0.71 -20.70 -11.54
CA GLU A 5 0.55 -21.30 -11.10
C GLU A 5 1.75 -20.67 -11.81
N ASN A 6 1.71 -20.61 -13.14
CA ASN A 6 2.80 -20.10 -13.97
C ASN A 6 3.01 -18.59 -13.86
N THR A 7 1.98 -17.82 -13.52
CA THR A 7 2.08 -16.35 -13.40
C THR A 7 2.35 -15.91 -11.96
N TRP A 8 1.73 -16.58 -10.98
CA TRP A 8 1.68 -16.13 -9.60
C TRP A 8 2.55 -16.92 -8.62
N ILE A 9 2.79 -18.20 -8.89
CA ILE A 9 3.51 -19.09 -7.96
C ILE A 9 4.96 -19.31 -8.42
N THR A 10 5.17 -19.69 -9.67
CA THR A 10 6.49 -20.12 -10.18
C THR A 10 7.25 -19.00 -10.89
N ASN A 11 6.58 -17.93 -11.31
CA ASN A 11 7.21 -16.84 -12.06
C ASN A 11 8.21 -16.03 -11.19
N PRO A 12 9.49 -15.92 -11.58
CA PRO A 12 10.50 -15.17 -10.85
C PRO A 12 10.30 -13.65 -10.91
N THR A 13 9.53 -13.13 -11.88
CA THR A 13 9.22 -11.71 -12.01
C THR A 13 8.52 -11.16 -10.78
N TRP A 14 7.73 -11.98 -10.08
CA TRP A 14 7.22 -11.59 -8.77
C TRP A 14 7.37 -12.70 -7.74
N LEU A 15 8.41 -12.58 -6.92
CA LEU A 15 8.66 -13.56 -5.88
C LEU A 15 7.52 -13.56 -4.83
N PRO A 16 7.17 -14.71 -4.23
CA PRO A 16 6.16 -14.75 -3.17
C PRO A 16 6.43 -13.76 -2.02
N ALA A 17 7.71 -13.48 -1.72
CA ALA A 17 8.13 -12.49 -0.73
C ALA A 17 7.85 -11.02 -1.10
N THR A 18 7.69 -10.72 -2.40
CA THR A 18 7.31 -9.39 -2.89
C THR A 18 5.79 -9.24 -3.05
N ARG A 19 5.05 -10.33 -3.26
CA ARG A 19 3.58 -10.33 -3.37
C ARG A 19 2.86 -10.48 -2.02
N SER A 20 3.49 -11.13 -1.04
CA SER A 20 2.91 -11.34 0.29
C SER A 20 3.25 -10.20 1.24
N VAL A 21 2.20 -9.65 1.86
CA VAL A 21 2.27 -8.66 2.95
C VAL A 21 2.22 -9.35 4.32
N PHE A 22 2.22 -10.68 4.35
CA PHE A 22 2.19 -11.47 5.58
C PHE A 22 3.37 -11.09 6.48
N GLN A 23 3.08 -10.77 7.75
CA GLN A 23 4.04 -10.27 8.75
C GLN A 23 4.75 -8.94 8.44
N LYS A 24 4.30 -8.15 7.46
CA LYS A 24 4.85 -6.79 7.25
C LYS A 24 4.06 -5.75 8.03
N ALA A 25 4.76 -4.87 8.73
CA ALA A 25 4.22 -3.71 9.46
C ALA A 25 3.49 -2.68 8.58
N ILE A 26 3.55 -2.86 7.25
CA ILE A 26 3.08 -1.92 6.25
C ILE A 26 2.04 -2.65 5.40
N ARG A 27 0.77 -2.22 5.54
CA ARG A 27 -0.36 -2.78 4.82
C ARG A 27 -0.39 -2.25 3.39
N ALA A 28 0.08 -3.04 2.42
CA ALA A 28 0.04 -2.67 1.00
C ALA A 28 -1.39 -2.41 0.47
N ASN A 29 -2.41 -3.02 1.08
CA ASN A 29 -3.80 -2.72 0.76
C ASN A 29 -4.15 -1.25 1.06
N ASN A 30 -3.65 -0.70 2.17
CA ASN A 30 -3.88 0.70 2.52
C ASN A 30 -3.11 1.67 1.61
N ASP A 31 -2.04 1.22 0.94
CA ASP A 31 -1.30 2.04 -0.01
C ASP A 31 -2.07 2.17 -1.33
N VAL A 32 -2.60 1.07 -1.87
CA VAL A 32 -3.42 1.07 -3.09
C VAL A 32 -4.78 1.73 -2.84
N GLU A 33 -5.49 1.34 -1.78
CA GLU A 33 -6.75 1.99 -1.38
C GLU A 33 -6.51 3.46 -1.00
N GLY A 34 -5.40 3.78 -0.33
CA GLY A 34 -5.02 5.14 0.03
C GLY A 34 -4.73 6.01 -1.19
N TRP A 35 -4.05 5.46 -2.20
CA TRP A 35 -3.81 6.11 -3.48
C TRP A 35 -5.11 6.33 -4.26
N HIS A 36 -5.97 5.31 -4.34
CA HIS A 36 -7.30 5.43 -4.95
C HIS A 36 -8.17 6.48 -4.25
N ASN A 37 -8.19 6.49 -2.92
CA ASN A 37 -8.91 7.48 -2.12
C ASN A 37 -8.35 8.90 -2.29
N ARG A 38 -7.02 9.05 -2.47
CA ARG A 38 -6.40 10.34 -2.84
C ARG A 38 -6.89 10.81 -4.20
N LEU A 39 -6.93 9.93 -5.21
CA LEU A 39 -7.44 10.28 -6.55
C LEU A 39 -8.92 10.71 -6.50
N ASN A 40 -9.77 9.98 -5.79
CA ASN A 40 -11.18 10.34 -5.64
C ASN A 40 -11.38 11.69 -4.92
N ARG A 41 -10.54 11.99 -3.91
CA ARG A 41 -10.54 13.30 -3.24
C ARG A 41 -10.08 14.43 -4.18
N SER A 42 -9.00 14.23 -4.92
CA SER A 42 -8.51 15.21 -5.91
C SER A 42 -9.52 15.46 -7.03
N ALA A 43 -10.32 14.46 -7.37
CA ALA A 43 -11.39 14.56 -8.34
C ALA A 43 -12.69 15.18 -7.81
N MET A 44 -12.87 15.21 -6.48
CA MET A 44 -14.11 15.58 -5.79
C MET A 44 -15.36 14.81 -6.29
N LYS A 45 -15.17 13.63 -6.89
CA LYS A 45 -16.24 12.83 -7.49
C LYS A 45 -16.03 11.34 -7.18
N SER A 46 -17.13 10.61 -7.02
CA SER A 46 -17.14 9.16 -6.76
C SER A 46 -17.00 8.31 -8.03
N LYS A 47 -17.33 8.86 -9.20
CA LYS A 47 -17.22 8.17 -10.50
C LYS A 47 -16.33 8.99 -11.42
N LEU A 48 -15.19 8.42 -11.78
CA LEU A 48 -14.19 9.05 -12.64
C LEU A 48 -14.33 8.53 -14.07
N SER A 49 -14.52 9.43 -15.03
CA SER A 49 -14.36 9.11 -16.45
C SER A 49 -12.88 8.87 -16.77
N LEU A 50 -12.59 7.97 -17.71
CA LEU A 50 -11.23 7.60 -18.11
C LEU A 50 -10.33 8.82 -18.39
N TYR A 51 -10.83 9.79 -19.17
CA TYR A 51 -10.08 11.02 -19.50
C TYR A 51 -9.71 11.85 -18.26
N MET A 52 -10.57 11.83 -17.25
CA MET A 52 -10.32 12.53 -15.99
C MET A 52 -9.27 11.79 -15.16
N VAL A 53 -9.30 10.46 -15.14
CA VAL A 53 -8.25 9.64 -14.52
C VAL A 53 -6.90 9.91 -15.18
N VAL A 54 -6.82 9.90 -16.51
CA VAL A 54 -5.56 10.15 -17.25
C VAL A 54 -4.97 11.52 -16.89
N THR A 55 -5.83 12.54 -16.79
CA THR A 55 -5.39 13.90 -16.42
C THR A 55 -4.88 13.97 -14.97
N LEU A 56 -5.54 13.26 -14.04
CA LEU A 56 -5.10 13.18 -12.64
C LEU A 56 -3.79 12.41 -12.50
N LEU A 57 -3.62 11.32 -13.26
CA LEU A 57 -2.38 10.56 -13.32
C LEU A 57 -1.23 11.41 -13.84
N TYR A 58 -1.46 12.21 -14.89
CA TYR A 58 -0.45 13.13 -15.41
C TYR A 58 0.00 14.15 -14.35
N LYS A 59 -0.93 14.71 -13.57
CA LYS A 59 -0.61 15.61 -12.45
C LYS A 59 0.18 14.90 -11.35
N GLU A 60 -0.17 13.66 -11.03
CA GLU A 60 0.53 12.86 -10.02
C GLU A 60 1.98 12.58 -10.45
N VAL A 61 2.20 12.20 -11.73
CA VAL A 61 3.53 11.98 -12.29
C VAL A 61 4.39 13.24 -12.23
N ASN A 62 3.82 14.40 -12.54
CA ASN A 62 4.55 15.67 -12.45
C ASN A 62 4.93 16.04 -11.00
N ALA A 63 4.20 15.53 -10.00
CA ALA A 63 4.51 15.74 -8.58
C ALA A 63 5.50 14.70 -8.01
N LEU A 64 5.72 13.57 -8.70
CA LEU A 64 6.61 12.50 -8.25
C LEU A 64 8.04 12.94 -7.95
N PRO A 65 8.72 13.77 -8.77
CA PRO A 65 10.11 14.14 -8.50
C PRO A 65 10.31 14.79 -7.13
N SER A 66 9.37 15.65 -6.73
CA SER A 66 9.39 16.31 -5.42
C SER A 66 9.19 15.31 -4.28
N GLN A 67 8.25 14.38 -4.43
CA GLN A 67 8.02 13.32 -3.45
C GLN A 67 9.23 12.40 -3.32
N LEU A 68 9.81 11.99 -4.45
CA LEU A 68 10.99 11.13 -4.50
C LEU A 68 12.20 11.79 -3.83
N LYS A 69 12.38 13.09 -4.05
CA LYS A 69 13.41 13.90 -3.38
C LYS A 69 13.16 14.02 -1.86
N MET A 70 11.91 14.03 -1.41
CA MET A 70 11.61 14.02 0.03
C MET A 70 11.87 12.64 0.66
N VAL A 71 11.56 11.56 -0.06
CA VAL A 71 11.87 10.18 0.35
C VAL A 71 13.39 9.99 0.45
N SER A 72 14.15 10.38 -0.59
CA SER A 72 15.60 10.21 -0.63
C SER A 72 16.30 11.00 0.48
N ASN A 73 15.84 12.21 0.75
CA ASN A 73 16.35 13.05 1.84
C ASN A 73 15.84 12.60 3.23
N ARG A 74 15.08 11.51 3.34
CA ARG A 74 14.45 11.01 4.57
C ARG A 74 13.64 12.07 5.33
N LYS A 75 13.08 13.04 4.60
CA LYS A 75 12.30 14.16 5.16
C LYS A 75 10.83 13.81 5.40
N LEU A 76 10.40 12.60 5.03
CA LEU A 76 9.05 12.13 5.28
C LEU A 76 8.96 11.48 6.67
N LYS A 77 8.23 12.14 7.57
CA LYS A 77 7.89 11.57 8.87
C LYS A 77 6.53 10.88 8.77
N ARG A 78 6.46 9.59 9.11
CA ARG A 78 5.20 8.86 9.19
C ARG A 78 4.31 9.54 10.24
N ARG A 79 3.15 10.04 9.82
CA ARG A 79 2.10 10.50 10.74
C ARG A 79 1.29 9.29 11.17
N GLN A 80 1.38 8.91 12.43
CA GLN A 80 0.49 7.93 13.06
C GLN A 80 -0.37 8.67 14.10
N THR A 81 -1.67 8.43 14.10
CA THR A 81 -2.54 8.88 15.19
C THR A 81 -2.54 7.82 16.30
N PRO A 82 -2.87 8.17 17.56
CA PRO A 82 -2.95 7.21 18.65
C PRO A 82 -3.83 6.00 18.31
N LYS A 83 -5.02 6.25 17.75
CA LYS A 83 -5.95 5.21 17.29
C LYS A 83 -5.36 4.30 16.20
N THR A 84 -4.55 4.83 15.29
CA THR A 84 -3.88 4.01 14.27
C THR A 84 -2.71 3.22 14.84
N LYS A 85 -2.05 3.71 15.89
CA LYS A 85 -1.02 2.94 16.61
C LYS A 85 -1.65 1.74 17.31
N GLU A 86 -2.68 2.00 18.11
CA GLU A 86 -3.47 0.99 18.83
C GLU A 86 -4.02 -0.09 17.89
N ASN A 87 -4.69 0.29 16.79
CA ASN A 87 -5.17 -0.68 15.81
C ASN A 87 -4.06 -1.50 15.14
N ASN A 88 -2.85 -0.94 14.98
CA ASN A 88 -1.72 -1.72 14.46
C ASN A 88 -1.19 -2.66 15.54
N ASP A 89 -1.02 -2.18 16.77
CA ASP A 89 -0.54 -2.97 17.91
C ASP A 89 -1.48 -4.16 18.18
N GLU A 90 -2.81 -3.95 18.16
CA GLU A 90 -3.81 -5.02 18.27
C GLU A 90 -3.75 -6.03 17.11
N SER A 91 -3.45 -5.56 15.88
CA SER A 91 -3.27 -6.44 14.72
C SER A 91 -1.96 -7.24 14.76
N PHE A 92 -0.98 -6.81 15.57
CA PHE A 92 0.26 -7.54 15.84
C PHE A 92 0.17 -8.45 17.07
N ILE A 93 -0.81 -8.23 17.97
CA ILE A 93 -1.15 -9.14 19.07
C ILE A 93 -2.04 -10.29 18.55
N CYS A 94 -1.57 -11.04 17.55
CA CYS A 94 -1.97 -12.43 17.33
C CYS A 94 -1.02 -13.13 16.35
N GLY A 95 0.27 -13.11 16.65
CA GLY A 95 1.26 -13.99 16.01
C GLY A 95 2.21 -14.66 16.99
N THR A 96 2.36 -14.09 18.19
CA THR A 96 3.24 -14.60 19.25
C THR A 96 2.49 -15.32 20.37
N CYS A 97 1.16 -15.22 20.45
CA CYS A 97 0.38 -15.92 21.49
C CYS A 97 0.21 -17.43 21.26
N PHE A 98 0.67 -18.01 20.14
CA PHE A 98 0.62 -19.47 19.95
C PHE A 98 1.80 -20.25 20.55
N LYS A 99 2.76 -19.58 21.21
CA LYS A 99 3.86 -20.27 21.92
C LYS A 99 4.00 -19.81 23.37
N ARG A 100 2.94 -19.91 24.16
CA ARG A 100 3.07 -20.19 25.61
C ARG A 100 1.74 -20.60 26.26
N MET A 101 1.16 -21.72 25.83
CA MET A 101 0.24 -22.47 26.69
C MET A 101 0.53 -23.96 26.57
N LYS A 102 1.22 -24.45 27.61
CA LYS A 102 1.56 -25.84 27.96
C LYS A 102 2.40 -26.63 26.96
#